data_AF-A0A0R3NC09-F1
#
_entry.id   AF-A0A0R3NC09-F1
#
_cell.length_a   1.000
_cell.length_b   1.000
_cell.length_c   1.000
_cell.angle_alpha   90.00
_cell.angle_beta   90.00
_cell.angle_gamma   90.00
#
_symmetry.space_group_name_H-M   'P 1'
#
loop_
_entity.id
_entity.type
_entity.pdbx_description
1 polymer ?
#
loop_
_entity_poly.entity_id
_entity_poly.type
_entity_poly.pdbx_seq_one_letter_code
_entity_poly.pdbx_strand_id
1 'polypeptide(L)'
;MAINSANNVLPPGFGPSAQPFRLLGIDPGATASEIQSAFGRARETHIAPGKILAEASAAILDPAQRLASELCYPLGSTPDRVDLFYAEGRVDASDDDILQTSAQFAPLSMANFIARHAARRGASGELLLGLIDAHNSIDVMEIYQTLQALRNRAGWPPPSLASVRDGLDDLLDAHCVAVIEAYDPIEAAAEPLLEATHQILATREPRLIQTHSPLLEAYRQATAKVRINADQRVDSACQALEQQPGDALSVERLAEALHVWTSLCEPLLLLDARQGFSDGETNVTPDRVFDLLGELSSQRHYSAAQQVLEHALVAFGSIPDAAARLTEVGDILREMLQAGSTAIVQNPGHSVPVRSRGFPHVRKAALAAAALLVMLGLLVAYWTFDGEAAFSVASAPSPSEAKAEPELLPPVGKGQRFAREYVRYCRFQEERLRVVKQQVRGPEDIRAYNALANDYNSRCSDFFYQDEDLRAVKEEVIAKQKVLEADAERILSTWPWRSSVGKVPAASPR
;
A
#
# COMPACT_ATOMS: atom_id res chain seq x y z
N MET A 1 13.38 -19.36 -26.57
CA MET A 1 13.92 -18.17 -25.89
C MET A 1 14.29 -17.15 -26.96
N ALA A 2 13.33 -16.31 -27.33
CA ALA A 2 13.56 -15.16 -28.19
C ALA A 2 13.31 -13.94 -27.30
N ILE A 3 14.38 -13.23 -26.93
CA ILE A 3 14.29 -11.97 -26.19
C ILE A 3 13.80 -10.94 -27.20
N ASN A 4 12.57 -10.48 -27.05
CA ASN A 4 11.95 -9.50 -27.94
C ASN A 4 12.69 -8.15 -27.81
N SER A 5 13.48 -7.80 -28.82
CA SER A 5 14.12 -6.47 -28.97
C SER A 5 13.15 -5.38 -29.46
N ALA A 6 11.86 -5.47 -29.15
CA ALA A 6 10.86 -4.53 -29.66
C ALA A 6 10.19 -3.79 -28.51
N ASN A 7 10.65 -2.54 -28.30
CA ASN A 7 10.14 -1.49 -27.40
C ASN A 7 10.91 -1.27 -26.08
N ASN A 8 12.23 -1.04 -26.17
CA ASN A 8 13.01 -0.39 -25.12
C ASN A 8 12.71 1.13 -25.02
N VAL A 9 11.43 1.51 -24.89
CA VAL A 9 11.09 2.88 -24.50
C VAL A 9 11.13 2.91 -22.99
N LEU A 10 12.28 3.32 -22.44
CA LEU A 10 12.44 3.58 -21.01
C LEU A 10 11.31 4.49 -20.51
N PRO A 11 10.77 4.25 -19.30
CA PRO A 11 9.79 5.15 -18.70
C PRO A 11 10.33 6.59 -18.66
N PRO A 12 9.46 7.62 -18.79
CA PRO A 12 9.87 9.02 -18.72
C PRO A 12 10.71 9.27 -17.47
N GLY A 13 11.96 9.74 -17.64
CA GLY A 13 12.88 10.06 -16.54
C GLY A 13 14.10 9.13 -16.41
N PHE A 14 14.06 7.90 -16.93
CA PHE A 14 15.13 6.91 -16.69
C PHE A 14 16.10 6.71 -17.87
N GLY A 15 15.85 7.35 -19.01
CA GLY A 15 16.76 7.41 -20.16
C GLY A 15 17.88 8.44 -19.99
N PRO A 16 19.07 8.26 -20.61
CA PRO A 16 20.14 9.27 -20.56
C PRO A 16 19.71 10.58 -21.23
N SER A 17 18.82 10.51 -22.22
CA SER A 17 18.19 11.66 -22.87
C SER A 17 17.00 12.24 -22.08
N ALA A 18 16.54 11.56 -21.02
CA ALA A 18 15.46 12.03 -20.17
C ALA A 18 15.97 12.91 -19.02
N GLN A 19 17.27 12.87 -18.72
CA GLN A 19 17.87 13.65 -17.65
C GLN A 19 18.42 14.99 -18.21
N PRO A 20 17.85 16.16 -17.83
CA PRO A 20 18.16 17.42 -18.50
C PRO A 20 19.60 17.91 -18.36
N PHE A 21 20.22 17.70 -17.18
CA PHE A 21 21.60 18.12 -16.92
C PHE A 21 22.58 17.32 -17.78
N ARG A 22 22.40 15.99 -17.87
CA ARG A 22 23.17 15.10 -18.74
C ARG A 22 22.95 15.43 -20.21
N LEU A 23 21.71 15.64 -20.63
CA LEU A 23 21.40 15.98 -22.02
C LEU A 23 22.09 17.28 -22.45
N LEU A 24 22.16 18.29 -21.58
CA LEU A 24 22.82 19.55 -21.87
C LEU A 24 24.33 19.55 -21.57
N GLY A 25 24.87 18.46 -21.02
CA GLY A 25 26.30 18.33 -20.69
C GLY A 25 26.77 19.29 -19.60
N ILE A 26 25.93 19.51 -18.58
CA ILE A 26 26.18 20.40 -17.44
C ILE A 26 25.84 19.70 -16.13
N ASP A 27 26.33 20.23 -15.01
CA ASP A 27 26.01 19.71 -13.67
C ASP A 27 24.94 20.55 -12.95
N PRO A 28 24.31 20.02 -11.88
CA PRO A 28 23.36 20.75 -11.04
C PRO A 28 23.85 22.07 -10.43
N GLY A 29 25.15 22.34 -10.42
CA GLY A 29 25.76 23.61 -10.03
C GLY A 29 25.81 24.67 -11.13
N ALA A 30 25.26 24.41 -12.32
CA ALA A 30 25.26 25.37 -13.42
C ALA A 30 24.34 26.59 -13.17
N THR A 31 24.87 27.77 -13.47
CA THR A 31 24.16 29.05 -13.47
C THR A 31 23.16 29.16 -14.64
N ALA A 32 22.23 30.10 -14.58
CA ALA A 32 21.28 30.35 -15.67
C ALA A 32 21.97 30.68 -17.01
N SER A 33 23.09 31.41 -16.97
CA SER A 33 23.88 31.76 -18.16
C SER A 33 24.57 30.53 -18.77
N GLU A 34 25.13 29.65 -17.94
CA GLU A 34 25.74 28.40 -18.38
C GLU A 34 24.72 27.45 -19.00
N ILE A 35 23.51 27.38 -18.42
CA ILE A 35 22.39 26.59 -18.98
C ILE A 35 21.99 27.12 -20.36
N GLN A 36 21.80 28.43 -20.51
CA GLN A 36 21.46 29.03 -21.81
C GLN A 36 22.56 28.81 -22.85
N SER A 37 23.83 28.92 -22.44
CA SER A 37 24.99 28.66 -23.29
C SER A 37 25.06 27.19 -23.71
N ALA A 38 24.80 26.27 -22.78
CA ALA A 38 24.77 24.82 -23.05
C ALA A 38 23.62 24.45 -23.99
N PHE A 39 22.43 25.02 -23.80
CA PHE A 39 21.30 24.87 -24.71
C PHE A 39 21.61 25.37 -26.13
N GLY A 40 22.27 26.52 -26.26
CA GLY A 40 22.75 27.04 -27.54
C GLY A 40 23.68 26.03 -28.25
N ARG A 41 24.72 25.57 -27.55
CA ARG A 41 25.67 24.56 -28.08
C ARG A 41 24.97 23.25 -28.46
N ALA A 42 24.07 22.76 -27.62
CA ALA A 42 23.31 21.53 -27.87
C ALA A 42 22.45 21.63 -29.14
N ARG A 43 21.83 22.79 -29.39
CA ARG A 43 21.08 23.06 -30.62
C ARG A 43 21.97 23.12 -31.86
N GLU A 44 23.11 23.80 -31.77
CA GLU A 44 24.07 23.91 -32.87
C GLU A 44 24.65 22.55 -33.26
N THR A 45 24.94 21.72 -32.27
CA THR A 45 25.51 20.37 -32.44
C THR A 45 24.46 19.29 -32.74
N HIS A 46 23.17 19.64 -32.72
CA HIS A 46 22.05 18.74 -33.04
C HIS A 46 22.05 17.43 -32.22
N ILE A 47 22.44 17.48 -30.94
CA ILE A 47 22.51 16.29 -30.08
C ILE A 47 21.15 15.63 -29.81
N ALA A 48 20.06 16.39 -29.93
CA ALA A 48 18.69 15.92 -29.77
C ALA A 48 17.72 16.86 -30.52
N PRO A 49 16.46 16.42 -30.79
CA PRO A 49 15.43 17.28 -31.34
C PRO A 49 15.25 18.56 -30.52
N GLY A 50 15.12 19.71 -31.21
CA GLY A 50 15.06 21.02 -30.56
C GLY A 50 13.95 21.18 -29.52
N LYS A 51 12.82 20.47 -29.70
CA LYS A 51 11.74 20.41 -28.70
C LYS A 51 12.20 19.78 -27.39
N ILE A 52 12.89 18.64 -27.44
CA ILE A 52 13.40 17.94 -26.25
C ILE A 52 14.45 18.80 -25.54
N LEU A 53 15.34 19.46 -26.29
CA LEU A 53 16.31 20.38 -25.72
C LEU A 53 15.64 21.58 -25.02
N ALA A 54 14.56 22.10 -25.60
CA ALA A 54 13.82 23.23 -25.02
C ALA A 54 13.08 22.82 -23.75
N GLU A 55 12.45 21.64 -23.74
CA GLU A 55 11.81 21.05 -22.56
C GLU A 55 12.83 20.79 -21.44
N ALA A 56 13.98 20.20 -21.77
CA ALA A 56 15.06 19.97 -20.81
C ALA A 56 15.58 21.29 -20.22
N SER A 57 15.83 22.30 -21.05
CA SER A 57 16.26 23.61 -20.57
C SER A 57 15.19 24.29 -19.71
N ALA A 58 13.92 24.19 -20.07
CA ALA A 58 12.82 24.76 -19.28
C ALA A 58 12.71 24.11 -17.90
N ALA A 59 12.80 22.77 -17.85
CA ALA A 59 12.69 21.99 -16.62
C ALA A 59 13.76 22.38 -15.57
N ILE A 60 14.97 22.75 -15.98
CA ILE A 60 16.04 23.12 -15.04
C ILE A 60 16.16 24.62 -14.79
N LEU A 61 15.47 25.47 -15.58
CA LEU A 61 15.37 26.91 -15.34
C LEU A 61 14.22 27.25 -14.37
N ASP A 62 13.20 26.41 -14.29
CA ASP A 62 12.13 26.52 -13.29
C ASP A 62 12.60 25.92 -11.95
N PRO A 63 12.64 26.68 -10.83
CA PRO A 63 13.17 26.17 -9.56
C PRO A 63 12.44 24.96 -8.96
N ALA A 64 11.14 24.80 -9.26
CA ALA A 64 10.33 23.69 -8.77
C ALA A 64 10.59 22.43 -9.61
N GLN A 65 10.55 22.55 -10.93
CA GLN A 65 10.85 21.42 -11.84
C GLN A 65 12.33 21.00 -11.80
N ARG A 66 13.23 21.94 -11.49
CA ARG A 66 14.65 21.68 -11.35
C ARG A 66 14.94 20.66 -10.25
N LEU A 67 14.19 20.70 -9.14
CA LEU A 67 14.43 19.82 -8.00
C LEU A 67 14.33 18.34 -8.38
N ALA A 68 13.27 17.95 -9.10
CA ALA A 68 13.12 16.57 -9.57
C ALA A 68 14.29 16.14 -10.47
N SER A 69 14.75 17.04 -11.35
CA SER A 69 15.91 16.79 -12.22
C SER A 69 17.22 16.65 -11.43
N GLU A 70 17.37 17.41 -10.34
CA GLU A 70 18.53 17.34 -9.43
C GLU A 70 18.54 16.04 -8.63
N LEU A 71 17.39 15.61 -8.11
CA LEU A 71 17.27 14.36 -7.33
C LEU A 71 17.52 13.11 -8.18
N CYS A 72 17.19 13.15 -9.47
CA CYS A 72 17.51 12.06 -10.42
C CYS A 72 18.98 12.08 -10.92
N TYR A 73 19.76 13.12 -10.60
CA TYR A 73 21.17 13.22 -11.00
C TYR A 73 22.07 12.50 -9.98
N PRO A 74 23.22 11.92 -10.38
CA PRO A 74 24.20 11.37 -9.46
C PRO A 74 24.93 12.48 -8.64
N LEU A 75 24.24 13.08 -7.67
CA LEU A 75 24.75 14.19 -6.86
C LEU A 75 26.04 13.83 -6.13
N GLY A 76 26.96 14.79 -6.05
CA GLY A 76 28.25 14.62 -5.37
C GLY A 76 29.26 13.71 -6.09
N SER A 77 28.91 13.15 -7.25
CA SER A 77 29.77 12.28 -8.03
C SER A 77 30.83 13.05 -8.84
N THR A 78 32.01 12.46 -9.00
CA THR A 78 33.04 12.97 -9.93
C THR A 78 32.61 12.79 -11.39
N PRO A 79 33.18 13.51 -12.37
CA PRO A 79 32.84 13.34 -13.78
C PRO A 79 32.93 11.88 -14.26
N ASP A 80 34.00 11.16 -13.89
CA ASP A 80 34.16 9.74 -14.25
C ASP A 80 33.04 8.86 -13.65
N ARG A 81 32.58 9.19 -12.44
CA ARG A 81 31.46 8.50 -11.77
C ARG A 81 30.13 8.81 -12.45
N VAL A 82 29.92 10.06 -12.90
CA VAL A 82 28.74 10.46 -13.69
C VAL A 82 28.74 9.72 -15.03
N ASP A 83 29.88 9.59 -15.68
CA ASP A 83 29.99 8.82 -16.93
C ASP A 83 29.74 7.33 -16.70
N LEU A 84 30.25 6.75 -15.60
CA LEU A 84 29.92 5.38 -15.19
C LEU A 84 28.41 5.21 -14.95
N PHE A 85 27.77 6.17 -14.27
CA PHE A 85 26.34 6.14 -13.97
C PHE A 85 25.47 6.13 -15.24
N TYR A 86 25.86 6.92 -16.25
CA TYR A 86 25.11 7.01 -17.52
C TYR A 86 25.59 6.05 -18.60
N ALA A 87 26.72 5.35 -18.38
CA ALA A 87 27.21 4.35 -19.31
C ALA A 87 26.09 3.36 -19.64
N GLU A 88 25.95 3.05 -20.92
CA GLU A 88 25.05 1.97 -21.30
C GLU A 88 25.64 0.67 -20.76
N GLY A 89 25.05 0.16 -19.69
CA GLY A 89 25.40 -1.15 -19.16
C GLY A 89 25.23 -2.22 -20.23
N ARG A 90 25.97 -3.31 -20.09
CA ARG A 90 25.75 -4.50 -20.92
C ARG A 90 24.28 -4.92 -20.75
N VAL A 91 23.62 -5.21 -21.87
CA VAL A 91 22.23 -5.71 -21.88
C VAL A 91 22.09 -6.93 -20.96
N ASP A 92 23.16 -7.70 -20.82
CA ASP A 92 23.25 -8.93 -20.02
C ASP A 92 23.99 -8.76 -18.69
N ALA A 93 24.10 -7.53 -18.14
CA ALA A 93 24.71 -7.34 -16.81
C ALA A 93 23.90 -8.10 -15.75
N SER A 94 24.57 -8.93 -14.95
CA SER A 94 23.92 -9.64 -13.85
C SER A 94 23.44 -8.66 -12.77
N ASP A 95 22.47 -9.08 -11.96
CA ASP A 95 21.98 -8.29 -10.84
C ASP A 95 23.10 -8.04 -9.82
N ASP A 96 23.98 -9.02 -9.60
CA ASP A 96 25.23 -8.88 -8.83
C ASP A 96 26.14 -7.77 -9.36
N ASP A 97 26.39 -7.73 -10.68
CA ASP A 97 27.24 -6.71 -11.30
C ASP A 97 26.64 -5.30 -11.10
N ILE A 98 25.30 -5.20 -11.18
CA ILE A 98 24.57 -3.95 -10.94
C ILE A 98 24.70 -3.52 -9.49
N LEU A 99 24.46 -4.42 -8.53
CA LEU A 99 24.58 -4.14 -7.09
C LEU A 99 26.02 -3.79 -6.70
N GLN A 100 27.01 -4.49 -7.25
CA GLN A 100 28.42 -4.18 -7.02
C GLN A 100 28.82 -2.81 -7.60
N THR A 101 28.27 -2.46 -8.77
CA THR A 101 28.51 -1.15 -9.38
C THR A 101 27.80 -0.05 -8.61
N SER A 102 26.55 -0.30 -8.18
CA SER A 102 25.72 0.66 -7.45
C SER A 102 26.33 1.03 -6.08
N ALA A 103 27.00 0.08 -5.43
CA ALA A 103 27.73 0.27 -4.16
C ALA A 103 28.82 1.35 -4.21
N GLN A 104 29.19 1.81 -5.40
CA GLN A 104 30.18 2.87 -5.58
C GLN A 104 29.59 4.29 -5.55
N PHE A 105 28.26 4.40 -5.38
CA PHE A 105 27.53 5.65 -5.32
C PHE A 105 26.95 5.91 -3.92
N ALA A 106 26.70 7.19 -3.60
CA ALA A 106 25.93 7.56 -2.40
C ALA A 106 24.47 7.06 -2.50
N PRO A 107 23.74 6.88 -1.37
CA PRO A 107 22.44 6.20 -1.35
C PRO A 107 21.41 6.66 -2.40
N LEU A 108 21.21 7.98 -2.58
CA LEU A 108 20.30 8.51 -3.61
C LEU A 108 20.74 8.12 -5.03
N SER A 109 22.03 8.25 -5.32
CA SER A 109 22.60 7.89 -6.62
C SER A 109 22.59 6.37 -6.84
N MET A 110 22.77 5.58 -5.79
CA MET A 110 22.62 4.13 -5.81
C MET A 110 21.19 3.73 -6.16
N ALA A 111 20.19 4.33 -5.53
CA ALA A 111 18.77 4.09 -5.84
C ALA A 111 18.44 4.45 -7.29
N ASN A 112 18.89 5.61 -7.77
CA ASN A 112 18.69 6.03 -9.17
C ASN A 112 19.35 5.06 -10.16
N PHE A 113 20.56 4.56 -9.82
CA PHE A 113 21.29 3.62 -10.67
C PHE A 113 20.54 2.28 -10.76
N ILE A 114 20.15 1.71 -9.62
CA ILE A 114 19.41 0.44 -9.56
C ILE A 114 18.09 0.57 -10.33
N ALA A 115 17.29 1.61 -10.03
CA ALA A 115 15.99 1.82 -10.68
C ALA A 115 16.12 1.95 -12.20
N ARG A 116 17.12 2.67 -12.70
CA ARG A 116 17.39 2.81 -14.15
C ARG A 116 17.68 1.48 -14.84
N HIS A 117 18.38 0.56 -14.16
CA HIS A 117 18.69 -0.75 -14.72
C HIS A 117 17.49 -1.70 -14.64
N ALA A 118 16.81 -1.72 -13.49
CA ALA A 118 15.60 -2.51 -13.27
C ALA A 118 14.46 -2.10 -14.22
N ALA A 119 14.29 -0.80 -14.48
CA ALA A 119 13.28 -0.26 -15.40
C ALA A 119 13.47 -0.67 -16.89
N ARG A 120 14.55 -1.39 -17.23
CA ARG A 120 14.79 -1.89 -18.61
C ARG A 120 14.40 -3.35 -18.82
N ARG A 121 14.41 -4.16 -17.76
CA ARG A 121 14.30 -5.62 -17.88
C ARG A 121 13.54 -6.30 -16.73
N GLY A 122 12.92 -5.52 -15.86
CA GLY A 122 12.48 -6.00 -14.54
C GLY A 122 13.66 -6.17 -13.59
N ALA A 123 13.39 -6.72 -12.41
CA ALA A 123 14.35 -6.92 -11.34
C ALA A 123 14.23 -8.34 -10.73
N SER A 124 15.31 -8.87 -10.18
CA SER A 124 15.19 -9.99 -9.22
C SER A 124 14.74 -9.49 -7.86
N GLY A 125 14.38 -10.41 -6.95
CA GLY A 125 14.09 -10.07 -5.56
C GLY A 125 15.27 -9.36 -4.88
N GLU A 126 16.51 -9.78 -5.16
CA GLU A 126 17.73 -9.15 -4.65
C GLU A 126 17.90 -7.71 -5.13
N LEU A 127 17.61 -7.44 -6.41
CA LEU A 127 17.72 -6.10 -6.97
C LEU A 127 16.60 -5.17 -6.45
N LEU A 128 15.40 -5.71 -6.23
CA LEU A 128 14.31 -4.98 -5.55
C LEU A 128 14.69 -4.63 -4.11
N LEU A 129 15.28 -5.57 -3.36
CA LEU A 129 15.78 -5.33 -2.01
C LEU A 129 16.85 -4.24 -2.00
N GLY A 130 17.83 -4.32 -2.91
CA GLY A 130 18.86 -3.30 -3.04
C GLY A 130 18.31 -1.91 -3.34
N LEU A 131 17.22 -1.81 -4.13
CA LEU A 131 16.53 -0.54 -4.38
C LEU A 131 15.90 0.03 -3.10
N ILE A 132 15.16 -0.80 -2.35
CA ILE A 132 14.49 -0.38 -1.12
C ILE A 132 15.51 -0.03 -0.03
N ASP A 133 16.59 -0.80 0.11
CA ASP A 133 17.68 -0.53 1.03
C ASP A 133 18.39 0.79 0.71
N ALA A 134 18.63 1.06 -0.58
CA ALA A 134 19.22 2.32 -1.03
C ALA A 134 18.35 3.51 -0.64
N HIS A 135 17.03 3.43 -0.86
CA HIS A 135 16.07 4.46 -0.45
C HIS A 135 15.98 4.64 1.06
N ASN A 136 15.90 3.54 1.83
CA ASN A 136 15.88 3.56 3.29
C ASN A 136 17.18 4.14 3.89
N SER A 137 18.28 4.12 3.14
CA SER A 137 19.58 4.67 3.52
C SER A 137 19.76 6.16 3.16
N ILE A 138 18.80 6.81 2.51
CA ILE A 138 18.91 8.23 2.13
C ILE A 138 18.76 9.13 3.37
N ASP A 139 19.80 9.93 3.66
CA ASP A 139 19.70 11.03 4.61
C ASP A 139 19.19 12.31 3.93
N VAL A 140 17.92 12.63 4.18
CA VAL A 140 17.24 13.82 3.64
C VAL A 140 18.01 15.12 3.96
N MET A 141 18.67 15.20 5.12
CA MET A 141 19.42 16.39 5.52
C MET A 141 20.70 16.53 4.71
N GLU A 142 21.40 15.43 4.43
CA GLU A 142 22.61 15.43 3.60
C GLU A 142 22.28 15.87 2.16
N ILE A 143 21.17 15.36 1.60
CA ILE A 143 20.68 15.77 0.27
C ILE A 143 20.33 17.26 0.26
N TYR A 144 19.59 17.74 1.27
CA TYR A 144 19.24 19.15 1.41
C TYR A 144 20.48 20.05 1.45
N GLN A 145 21.49 19.71 2.26
CA GLN A 145 22.73 20.49 2.38
C GLN A 145 23.50 20.51 1.07
N THR A 146 23.58 19.37 0.37
CA THR A 146 24.22 19.25 -0.94
C THR A 146 23.56 20.15 -1.97
N LEU A 147 22.22 20.10 -2.08
CA LEU A 147 21.44 20.93 -2.99
C LEU A 147 21.53 22.42 -2.64
N GLN A 148 21.47 22.76 -1.35
CA GLN A 148 21.64 24.13 -0.88
C GLN A 148 23.02 24.69 -1.29
N ALA A 149 24.10 23.93 -1.11
CA ALA A 149 25.44 24.34 -1.49
C ALA A 149 25.60 24.49 -3.02
N LEU A 150 25.00 23.59 -3.82
CA LEU A 150 24.99 23.69 -5.28
C LEU A 150 24.24 24.94 -5.75
N ARG A 151 23.00 25.12 -5.29
CA ARG A 151 22.15 26.24 -5.70
C ARG A 151 22.72 27.58 -5.27
N ASN A 152 23.24 27.70 -4.05
CA ASN A 152 23.86 28.94 -3.57
C ASN A 152 25.06 29.35 -4.44
N ARG A 153 25.92 28.41 -4.82
CA ARG A 153 27.06 28.69 -5.72
C ARG A 153 26.62 29.13 -7.11
N ALA A 154 25.52 28.56 -7.59
CA ALA A 154 24.96 28.80 -8.91
C ALA A 154 24.03 30.03 -8.98
N GLY A 155 23.76 30.69 -7.85
CA GLY A 155 22.82 31.82 -7.75
C GLY A 155 21.34 31.45 -7.79
N TRP A 156 21.00 30.17 -7.56
CA TRP A 156 19.64 29.69 -7.46
C TRP A 156 19.13 29.73 -6.01
N PRO A 157 17.82 29.95 -5.79
CA PRO A 157 17.25 29.84 -4.45
C PRO A 157 17.34 28.39 -3.96
N PRO A 158 17.78 28.14 -2.72
CA PRO A 158 17.83 26.79 -2.16
C PRO A 158 16.41 26.20 -2.07
N PRO A 159 16.24 24.88 -2.26
CA PRO A 159 14.95 24.24 -2.01
C PRO A 159 14.61 24.32 -0.51
N SER A 160 13.35 24.09 -0.16
CA SER A 160 12.97 23.87 1.25
C SER A 160 13.27 22.42 1.64
N LEU A 161 13.50 22.16 2.93
CA LEU A 161 13.68 20.80 3.42
C LEU A 161 12.43 19.93 3.20
N ALA A 162 11.23 20.52 3.28
CA ALA A 162 9.98 19.84 2.99
C ALA A 162 9.93 19.41 1.51
N SER A 163 10.23 20.33 0.58
CA SER A 163 10.26 20.02 -0.85
C SER A 163 11.28 18.94 -1.21
N VAL A 164 12.43 18.88 -0.52
CA VAL A 164 13.40 17.79 -0.71
C VAL A 164 12.83 16.46 -0.25
N ARG A 165 12.14 16.42 0.90
CA ARG A 165 11.47 15.20 1.37
C ARG A 165 10.39 14.76 0.38
N ASP A 166 9.48 15.66 0.03
CA ASP A 166 8.38 15.36 -0.89
C ASP A 166 8.92 14.87 -2.24
N GLY A 167 9.97 15.52 -2.77
CA GLY A 167 10.61 15.09 -4.01
C GLY A 167 11.35 13.75 -3.91
N LEU A 168 11.81 13.33 -2.73
CA LEU A 168 12.38 12.00 -2.53
C LEU A 168 11.29 10.93 -2.43
N ASP A 169 10.16 11.26 -1.81
CA ASP A 169 8.97 10.38 -1.78
C ASP A 169 8.42 10.20 -3.22
N ASP A 170 8.26 11.28 -3.98
CA ASP A 170 7.86 11.25 -5.40
C ASP A 170 8.83 10.41 -6.26
N LEU A 171 10.13 10.48 -5.95
CA LEU A 171 11.16 9.71 -6.65
C LEU A 171 11.09 8.22 -6.32
N LEU A 172 10.83 7.87 -5.05
CA LEU A 172 10.58 6.48 -4.66
C LEU A 172 9.36 5.91 -5.39
N ASP A 173 8.27 6.66 -5.45
CA ASP A 173 7.06 6.27 -6.19
C ASP A 173 7.37 6.07 -7.68
N ALA A 174 8.09 7.01 -8.30
CA ALA A 174 8.50 6.91 -9.70
C ALA A 174 9.42 5.70 -9.96
N HIS A 175 10.35 5.40 -9.05
CA HIS A 175 11.20 4.21 -9.14
C HIS A 175 10.37 2.93 -9.06
N CYS A 176 9.45 2.84 -8.10
CA CYS A 176 8.59 1.69 -7.91
C CYS A 176 7.73 1.41 -9.15
N VAL A 177 7.05 2.44 -9.68
CA VAL A 177 6.25 2.32 -10.91
C VAL A 177 7.09 1.88 -12.09
N ALA A 178 8.23 2.53 -12.33
CA ALA A 178 9.09 2.22 -13.48
C ALA A 178 9.66 0.80 -13.44
N VAL A 179 9.98 0.29 -12.25
CA VAL A 179 10.48 -1.09 -12.10
C VAL A 179 9.39 -2.12 -12.30
N ILE A 180 8.19 -1.88 -11.77
CA ILE A 180 7.05 -2.79 -11.94
C ILE A 180 6.58 -2.81 -13.40
N GLU A 181 6.47 -1.66 -14.06
CA GLU A 181 6.06 -1.58 -15.47
C GLU A 181 7.08 -2.22 -16.44
N ALA A 182 8.30 -2.48 -16.00
CA ALA A 182 9.33 -3.10 -16.83
C ALA A 182 9.20 -4.63 -16.97
N TYR A 183 8.32 -5.27 -16.20
CA TYR A 183 8.06 -6.70 -16.35
C TYR A 183 7.11 -6.94 -17.53
N ASP A 184 7.51 -7.86 -18.42
CA ASP A 184 6.70 -8.32 -19.54
C ASP A 184 6.75 -9.86 -19.61
N PRO A 185 5.66 -10.58 -19.26
CA PRO A 185 4.36 -10.05 -18.82
C PRO A 185 4.42 -9.52 -17.37
N ILE A 186 3.47 -8.66 -16.98
CA ILE A 186 3.46 -7.99 -15.66
C ILE A 186 3.39 -8.98 -14.49
N GLU A 187 2.74 -10.13 -14.70
CA GLU A 187 2.63 -11.23 -13.75
C GLU A 187 4.00 -11.81 -13.35
N ALA A 188 5.03 -11.64 -14.19
CA ALA A 188 6.38 -12.08 -13.89
C ALA A 188 7.00 -11.31 -12.71
N ALA A 189 6.43 -10.16 -12.32
CA ALA A 189 6.85 -9.43 -11.13
C ALA A 189 6.50 -10.13 -9.81
N ALA A 190 5.55 -11.08 -9.83
CA ALA A 190 4.98 -11.65 -8.61
C ALA A 190 6.01 -12.39 -7.75
N GLU A 191 6.83 -13.27 -8.34
CA GLU A 191 7.82 -14.07 -7.63
C GLU A 191 8.97 -13.22 -7.04
N PRO A 192 9.65 -12.35 -7.82
CA PRO A 192 10.65 -11.43 -7.28
C PRO A 192 10.12 -10.55 -6.15
N LEU A 193 8.87 -10.07 -6.28
CA LEU A 193 8.25 -9.22 -5.29
C LEU A 193 7.88 -10.00 -4.03
N LEU A 194 7.43 -11.25 -4.16
CA LEU A 194 7.17 -12.15 -3.03
C LEU A 194 8.46 -12.40 -2.23
N GLU A 195 9.55 -12.72 -2.93
CA GLU A 195 10.85 -12.94 -2.32
C GLU A 195 11.31 -11.71 -1.53
N ALA A 196 11.32 -10.52 -2.17
CA ALA A 196 11.69 -9.27 -1.52
C ALA A 196 10.79 -8.97 -0.30
N THR A 197 9.48 -9.18 -0.43
CA THR A 197 8.50 -8.95 0.64
C THR A 197 8.77 -9.86 1.84
N HIS A 198 9.03 -11.15 1.62
CA HIS A 198 9.39 -12.07 2.69
C HIS A 198 10.64 -11.62 3.44
N GLN A 199 11.69 -11.25 2.70
CA GLN A 199 12.95 -10.81 3.31
C GLN A 199 12.77 -9.52 4.12
N ILE A 200 12.07 -8.52 3.59
CA ILE A 200 11.80 -7.25 4.29
C ILE A 200 10.95 -7.49 5.54
N LEU A 201 9.87 -8.26 5.45
CA LEU A 201 9.02 -8.56 6.59
C LEU A 201 9.74 -9.37 7.69
N ALA A 202 10.75 -10.17 7.32
CA ALA A 202 11.56 -10.92 8.27
C ALA A 202 12.46 -10.01 9.14
N THR A 203 12.88 -8.85 8.62
CA THR A 203 13.69 -7.87 9.38
C THR A 203 12.94 -7.27 10.58
N ARG A 204 11.61 -7.15 10.46
CA ARG A 204 10.73 -6.45 11.42
C ARG A 204 11.08 -4.97 11.63
N GLU A 205 11.80 -4.35 10.70
CA GLU A 205 12.16 -2.93 10.76
C GLU A 205 11.04 -2.05 10.19
N PRO A 206 10.36 -1.21 11.01
CA PRO A 206 9.18 -0.48 10.55
C PRO A 206 9.45 0.49 9.40
N ARG A 207 10.64 1.11 9.37
CA ARG A 207 11.03 2.05 8.31
C ARG A 207 11.25 1.35 6.97
N LEU A 208 11.88 0.18 6.99
CA LEU A 208 12.10 -0.61 5.79
C LEU A 208 10.77 -1.11 5.21
N ILE A 209 9.87 -1.60 6.07
CA ILE A 209 8.50 -2.00 5.68
C ILE A 209 7.72 -0.82 5.09
N GLN A 210 7.83 0.37 5.70
CA GLN A 210 7.21 1.58 5.16
C GLN A 210 7.76 1.95 3.78
N THR A 211 9.08 1.87 3.60
CA THR A 211 9.75 2.18 2.32
C THR A 211 9.40 1.18 1.22
N HIS A 212 9.09 -0.07 1.58
CA HIS A 212 8.64 -1.12 0.64
C HIS A 212 7.19 -0.94 0.16
N SER A 213 6.35 -0.25 0.94
CA SER A 213 4.90 -0.17 0.66
C SER A 213 4.56 0.41 -0.73
N PRO A 214 5.24 1.47 -1.23
CA PRO A 214 5.01 1.99 -2.58
C PRO A 214 5.27 0.97 -3.70
N LEU A 215 6.22 0.04 -3.51
CA LEU A 215 6.53 -0.98 -4.51
C LEU A 215 5.38 -1.97 -4.68
N LEU A 216 4.79 -2.40 -3.56
CA LEU A 216 3.60 -3.26 -3.57
C LEU A 216 2.37 -2.54 -4.10
N GLU A 217 2.23 -1.24 -3.84
CA GLU A 217 1.12 -0.45 -4.39
C GLU A 217 1.25 -0.27 -5.91
N ALA A 218 2.45 0.00 -6.43
CA ALA A 218 2.71 0.02 -7.87
C ALA A 218 2.35 -1.32 -8.53
N TYR A 219 2.71 -2.45 -7.89
CA TYR A 219 2.33 -3.78 -8.34
C TYR A 219 0.81 -4.01 -8.29
N ARG A 220 0.12 -3.57 -7.23
CA ARG A 220 -1.34 -3.66 -7.09
C ARG A 220 -2.04 -2.96 -8.25
N GLN A 221 -1.59 -1.76 -8.59
CA GLN A 221 -2.16 -0.98 -9.69
C GLN A 221 -1.88 -1.63 -11.05
N ALA A 222 -0.62 -2.03 -11.31
CA ALA A 222 -0.22 -2.62 -12.59
C ALA A 222 -0.92 -3.98 -12.86
N THR A 223 -1.17 -4.77 -11.82
CA THR A 223 -1.80 -6.10 -11.94
C THR A 223 -3.33 -6.09 -11.79
N ALA A 224 -3.96 -4.95 -11.52
CA ALA A 224 -5.39 -4.86 -11.21
C ALA A 224 -6.28 -5.62 -12.22
N LYS A 225 -6.05 -5.43 -13.51
CA LYS A 225 -6.82 -6.10 -14.58
C LYS A 225 -6.58 -7.62 -14.60
N VAL A 226 -5.34 -8.06 -14.40
CA VAL A 226 -5.00 -9.49 -14.40
C VAL A 226 -5.59 -10.17 -13.17
N ARG A 227 -5.55 -9.52 -12.02
CA ARG A 227 -6.17 -10.00 -10.78
C ARG A 227 -7.68 -10.21 -10.94
N ILE A 228 -8.39 -9.24 -11.53
CA ILE A 228 -9.82 -9.40 -11.85
C ILE A 228 -10.07 -10.62 -12.74
N ASN A 229 -9.21 -10.87 -13.74
CA ASN A 229 -9.34 -12.05 -14.60
C ASN A 229 -9.06 -13.35 -13.82
N ALA A 230 -8.11 -13.34 -12.88
CA ALA A 230 -7.83 -14.48 -12.01
C ALA A 230 -9.03 -14.77 -11.09
N ASP A 231 -9.63 -13.75 -10.48
CA ASP A 231 -10.86 -13.87 -9.69
C ASP A 231 -11.99 -14.49 -10.52
N GLN A 232 -12.21 -14.01 -11.75
CA GLN A 232 -13.23 -14.56 -12.66
C GLN A 232 -12.97 -16.02 -13.05
N ARG A 233 -11.69 -16.42 -13.19
CA ARG A 233 -11.33 -17.82 -13.46
C ARG A 233 -11.68 -18.72 -12.27
N VAL A 234 -11.40 -18.27 -11.06
CA VAL A 234 -11.78 -18.99 -9.83
C VAL A 234 -13.30 -19.12 -9.77
N ASP A 235 -14.05 -18.03 -9.96
CA ASP A 235 -15.52 -18.08 -9.94
C ASP A 235 -16.09 -19.03 -11.01
N SER A 236 -15.57 -18.96 -12.24
CA SER A 236 -15.97 -19.86 -13.33
C SER A 236 -15.69 -21.33 -13.00
N ALA A 237 -14.56 -21.62 -12.34
CA ALA A 237 -14.21 -22.97 -11.91
C ALA A 237 -15.11 -23.45 -10.76
N CYS A 238 -15.46 -22.57 -9.82
CA CYS A 238 -16.43 -22.86 -8.77
C CYS A 238 -17.81 -23.21 -9.38
N GLN A 239 -18.30 -22.41 -10.32
CA GLN A 239 -19.58 -22.66 -11.01
C GLN A 239 -19.58 -24.00 -11.78
N ALA A 240 -18.48 -24.33 -12.45
CA ALA A 240 -18.35 -25.61 -13.14
C ALA A 240 -18.44 -26.80 -12.17
N LEU A 241 -17.80 -26.69 -11.00
CA LEU A 241 -17.83 -27.72 -9.98
C LEU A 241 -19.20 -27.83 -9.29
N GLU A 242 -19.93 -26.72 -9.10
CA GLU A 242 -21.32 -26.75 -8.62
C GLU A 242 -22.25 -27.51 -9.59
N GLN A 243 -22.05 -27.35 -10.89
CA GLN A 243 -22.83 -28.06 -11.91
C GLN A 243 -22.47 -29.55 -12.01
N GLN A 244 -21.20 -29.89 -11.78
CA GLN A 244 -20.69 -31.27 -11.87
C GLN A 244 -19.79 -31.63 -10.68
N PRO A 245 -20.35 -31.82 -9.46
CA PRO A 245 -19.56 -32.01 -8.23
C PRO A 245 -18.67 -33.26 -8.20
N GLY A 246 -18.93 -34.23 -9.08
CA GLY A 246 -18.14 -35.46 -9.20
C GLY A 246 -17.11 -35.47 -10.32
N ASP A 247 -16.98 -34.37 -11.09
CA ASP A 247 -16.03 -34.28 -12.18
C ASP A 247 -14.63 -33.88 -11.68
N ALA A 248 -13.68 -34.81 -11.78
CA ALA A 248 -12.29 -34.59 -11.36
C ALA A 248 -11.64 -33.44 -12.14
N LEU A 249 -11.99 -33.25 -13.42
CA LEU A 249 -11.45 -32.17 -14.24
C LEU A 249 -11.90 -30.78 -13.74
N SER A 250 -13.08 -30.69 -13.14
CA SER A 250 -13.57 -29.43 -12.55
C SER A 250 -12.83 -29.08 -11.27
N VAL A 251 -12.44 -30.07 -10.46
CA VAL A 251 -11.57 -29.86 -9.29
C VAL A 251 -10.17 -29.42 -9.73
N GLU A 252 -9.58 -30.08 -10.73
CA GLU A 252 -8.26 -29.70 -11.25
C GLU A 252 -8.24 -28.27 -11.81
N ARG A 253 -9.29 -27.86 -12.53
CA ARG A 253 -9.44 -26.48 -13.03
C ARG A 253 -9.51 -25.46 -11.89
N LEU A 254 -10.21 -25.77 -10.81
CA LEU A 254 -10.27 -24.89 -9.64
C LEU A 254 -8.90 -24.80 -8.97
N ALA A 255 -8.19 -25.92 -8.83
CA ALA A 255 -6.84 -25.94 -8.28
C ALA A 255 -5.87 -25.08 -9.10
N GLU A 256 -5.91 -25.19 -10.43
CA GLU A 256 -5.10 -24.35 -11.34
C GLU A 256 -5.47 -22.87 -11.21
N ALA A 257 -6.76 -22.55 -11.19
CA ALA A 257 -7.24 -21.17 -11.04
C ALA A 257 -6.81 -20.55 -9.69
N LEU A 258 -6.91 -21.32 -8.60
CA LEU A 258 -6.46 -20.90 -7.27
C LEU A 258 -4.95 -20.72 -7.23
N HIS A 259 -4.17 -21.60 -7.85
CA HIS A 259 -2.73 -21.45 -7.91
C HIS A 259 -2.31 -20.15 -8.62
N VAL A 260 -2.89 -19.87 -9.79
CA VAL A 260 -2.64 -18.62 -10.53
C VAL A 260 -3.04 -17.40 -9.70
N TRP A 261 -4.20 -17.46 -9.03
CA TRP A 261 -4.65 -16.38 -8.15
C TRP A 261 -3.69 -16.13 -6.99
N THR A 262 -3.28 -17.20 -6.29
CA THR A 262 -2.39 -17.09 -5.13
C THR A 262 -1.03 -16.54 -5.55
N SER A 263 -0.42 -17.08 -6.61
CA SER A 263 0.87 -16.58 -7.09
C SER A 263 0.83 -15.08 -7.40
N LEU A 264 -0.28 -14.58 -7.96
CA LEU A 264 -0.43 -13.17 -8.31
C LEU A 264 -0.70 -12.28 -7.08
N CYS A 265 -1.50 -12.76 -6.13
CA CYS A 265 -1.99 -11.96 -5.00
C CYS A 265 -1.13 -12.07 -3.73
N GLU A 266 -0.33 -13.13 -3.57
CA GLU A 266 0.42 -13.40 -2.33
C GLU A 266 1.34 -12.25 -1.88
N PRO A 267 2.11 -11.57 -2.76
CA PRO A 267 2.91 -10.42 -2.33
C PRO A 267 2.08 -9.32 -1.64
N LEU A 268 0.86 -9.08 -2.14
CA LEU A 268 -0.06 -8.05 -1.63
C LEU A 268 -0.70 -8.49 -0.31
N LEU A 269 -1.14 -9.74 -0.24
CA LEU A 269 -1.81 -10.29 0.95
C LEU A 269 -0.91 -10.25 2.19
N LEU A 270 0.39 -10.46 2.03
CA LEU A 270 1.35 -10.38 3.14
C LEU A 270 1.47 -8.98 3.75
N LEU A 271 1.36 -7.94 2.94
CA LEU A 271 1.36 -6.56 3.42
C LEU A 271 0.02 -6.20 4.06
N ASP A 272 -1.10 -6.56 3.42
CA ASP A 272 -2.45 -6.26 3.90
C ASP A 272 -2.68 -6.89 5.29
N ALA A 273 -2.22 -8.14 5.48
CA ALA A 273 -2.25 -8.84 6.77
C ALA A 273 -1.44 -8.13 7.87
N ARG A 274 -0.40 -7.35 7.52
CA ARG A 274 0.42 -6.59 8.48
C ARG A 274 -0.16 -5.24 8.83
N GLN A 275 -0.78 -4.57 7.86
CA GLN A 275 -1.39 -3.26 8.06
C GLN A 275 -2.77 -3.37 8.72
N GLY A 276 -3.32 -4.59 8.85
CA GLY A 276 -4.69 -4.80 9.34
C GLY A 276 -5.74 -4.30 8.36
N PHE A 277 -5.37 -4.12 7.08
CA PHE A 277 -6.32 -3.83 6.02
C PHE A 277 -7.09 -5.12 5.73
N SER A 278 -8.33 -5.15 6.20
CA SER A 278 -9.37 -6.05 5.72
C SER A 278 -10.37 -5.18 4.95
N ASP A 279 -9.99 -4.66 3.79
CA ASP A 279 -10.97 -4.06 2.90
C ASP A 279 -11.90 -5.17 2.40
N GLY A 280 -13.21 -4.92 2.31
CA GLY A 280 -14.19 -5.90 1.82
C GLY A 280 -13.88 -6.46 0.42
N GLU A 281 -13.00 -5.79 -0.35
CA GLU A 281 -12.51 -6.27 -1.65
C GLU A 281 -11.45 -7.39 -1.56
N THR A 282 -10.70 -7.52 -0.46
CA THR A 282 -9.64 -8.55 -0.35
C THR A 282 -10.16 -9.96 -0.11
N ASN A 283 -11.44 -10.12 0.27
CA ASN A 283 -12.03 -11.40 0.67
C ASN A 283 -12.95 -12.04 -0.37
N VAL A 284 -13.18 -11.42 -1.54
CA VAL A 284 -14.13 -11.92 -2.55
C VAL A 284 -13.84 -13.36 -2.96
N THR A 285 -12.59 -13.67 -3.29
CA THR A 285 -12.19 -15.01 -3.75
C THR A 285 -12.21 -16.05 -2.62
N PRO A 286 -11.64 -15.79 -1.43
CA PRO A 286 -11.85 -16.65 -0.27
C PRO A 286 -13.33 -16.93 0.03
N ASP A 287 -14.18 -15.89 0.08
CA ASP A 287 -15.61 -16.04 0.38
C ASP A 287 -16.34 -16.89 -0.67
N ARG A 288 -16.04 -16.69 -1.95
CA ARG A 288 -16.60 -17.53 -3.03
C ARG A 288 -16.26 -19.01 -2.86
N VAL A 289 -15.04 -19.32 -2.43
CA VAL A 289 -14.60 -20.71 -2.15
C VAL A 289 -15.27 -21.26 -0.89
N PHE A 290 -15.47 -20.44 0.14
CA PHE A 290 -16.25 -20.84 1.32
C PHE A 290 -17.70 -21.18 0.96
N ASP A 291 -18.34 -20.39 0.10
CA ASP A 291 -19.69 -20.67 -0.39
C ASP A 291 -19.75 -22.00 -1.14
N LEU A 292 -18.78 -22.26 -2.02
CA LEU A 292 -18.66 -23.54 -2.73
C LEU A 292 -18.50 -24.72 -1.77
N LEU A 293 -17.64 -24.60 -0.76
CA LEU A 293 -17.45 -25.64 0.26
C LEU A 293 -18.75 -25.91 1.03
N GLY A 294 -19.51 -24.86 1.35
CA GLY A 294 -20.83 -24.95 1.95
C GLY A 294 -21.83 -25.70 1.06
N GLU A 295 -21.89 -25.36 -0.22
CA GLU A 295 -22.81 -25.98 -1.18
C GLU A 295 -22.49 -27.47 -1.43
N LEU A 296 -21.22 -27.80 -1.66
CA LEU A 296 -20.78 -29.19 -1.81
C LEU A 296 -21.10 -30.02 -0.55
N SER A 297 -20.92 -29.43 0.62
CA SER A 297 -21.23 -30.09 1.90
C SER A 297 -22.74 -30.30 2.09
N SER A 298 -23.56 -29.31 1.73
CA SER A 298 -25.03 -29.36 1.85
C SER A 298 -25.61 -30.46 0.95
N GLN A 299 -25.06 -30.63 -0.25
CA GLN A 299 -25.41 -31.65 -1.22
C GLN A 299 -24.77 -33.02 -0.96
N ARG A 300 -23.98 -33.15 0.13
CA ARG A 300 -23.26 -34.37 0.54
C ARG A 300 -22.14 -34.83 -0.43
N HIS A 301 -21.61 -33.92 -1.23
CA HIS A 301 -20.43 -34.15 -2.07
C HIS A 301 -19.12 -34.01 -1.28
N TYR A 302 -19.01 -34.76 -0.16
CA TYR A 302 -17.93 -34.59 0.81
C TYR A 302 -16.53 -34.88 0.26
N SER A 303 -16.40 -35.79 -0.70
CA SER A 303 -15.10 -36.07 -1.33
C SER A 303 -14.61 -34.91 -2.19
N ALA A 304 -15.50 -34.23 -2.91
CA ALA A 304 -15.16 -33.04 -3.67
C ALA A 304 -14.88 -31.86 -2.74
N ALA A 305 -15.71 -31.66 -1.71
CA ALA A 305 -15.50 -30.63 -0.69
C ALA A 305 -14.13 -30.78 -0.01
N GLN A 306 -13.71 -32.01 0.30
CA GLN A 306 -12.38 -32.26 0.87
C GLN A 306 -11.24 -31.86 -0.10
N GLN A 307 -11.34 -32.23 -1.38
CA GLN A 307 -10.32 -31.85 -2.37
C GLN A 307 -10.24 -30.32 -2.54
N VAL A 308 -11.39 -29.65 -2.63
CA VAL A 308 -11.45 -28.18 -2.70
C VAL A 308 -10.79 -27.55 -1.46
N LEU A 309 -11.08 -28.07 -0.26
CA LEU A 309 -10.50 -27.59 0.98
C LEU A 309 -8.97 -27.72 0.99
N GLU A 310 -8.43 -28.85 0.52
CA GLU A 310 -6.99 -29.08 0.45
C GLU A 310 -6.31 -28.02 -0.44
N HIS A 311 -6.89 -27.70 -1.59
CA HIS A 311 -6.39 -26.62 -2.45
C HIS A 311 -6.56 -25.23 -1.84
N ALA A 312 -7.69 -24.97 -1.18
CA ALA A 312 -7.95 -23.70 -0.51
C ALA A 312 -6.99 -23.43 0.65
N LEU A 313 -6.61 -24.45 1.42
CA LEU A 313 -5.62 -24.33 2.50
C LEU A 313 -4.23 -23.93 1.98
N VAL A 314 -3.83 -24.44 0.82
CA VAL A 314 -2.60 -24.01 0.16
C VAL A 314 -2.73 -22.56 -0.33
N ALA A 315 -3.86 -22.22 -0.95
CA ALA A 315 -4.07 -20.92 -1.57
C ALA A 315 -4.22 -19.76 -0.58
N PHE A 316 -4.88 -20.00 0.56
CA PHE A 316 -5.26 -18.97 1.53
C PHE A 316 -4.56 -19.13 2.89
N GLY A 317 -3.62 -20.07 3.03
CA GLY A 317 -2.92 -20.34 4.29
C GLY A 317 -2.15 -19.15 4.86
N SER A 318 -1.70 -18.23 3.98
CA SER A 318 -1.00 -16.99 4.35
C SER A 318 -1.94 -15.88 4.84
N ILE A 319 -3.27 -16.05 4.70
CA ILE A 319 -4.30 -15.09 5.15
C ILE A 319 -4.85 -15.56 6.50
N PRO A 320 -4.58 -14.88 7.63
CA PRO A 320 -4.90 -15.39 8.97
C PRO A 320 -6.38 -15.78 9.15
N ASP A 321 -7.30 -14.89 8.76
CA ASP A 321 -8.74 -15.10 8.98
C ASP A 321 -9.29 -16.22 8.07
N ALA A 322 -8.84 -16.28 6.82
CA ALA A 322 -9.24 -17.35 5.90
C ALA A 322 -8.65 -18.71 6.34
N ALA A 323 -7.38 -18.75 6.75
CA ALA A 323 -6.75 -19.96 7.24
C ALA A 323 -7.45 -20.52 8.50
N ALA A 324 -7.85 -19.64 9.42
CA ALA A 324 -8.63 -20.02 10.60
C ALA A 324 -9.99 -20.63 10.21
N ARG A 325 -10.74 -19.95 9.33
CA ARG A 325 -12.03 -20.43 8.82
C ARG A 325 -11.91 -21.78 8.09
N LEU A 326 -10.92 -21.94 7.22
CA LEU A 326 -10.69 -23.20 6.50
C LEU A 326 -10.36 -24.36 7.45
N THR A 327 -9.62 -24.08 8.52
CA THR A 327 -9.29 -25.09 9.54
C THR A 327 -10.58 -25.59 10.22
N GLU A 328 -11.47 -24.68 10.60
CA GLU A 328 -12.78 -25.03 11.19
C GLU A 328 -13.64 -25.86 10.21
N VAL A 329 -13.72 -25.43 8.94
CA VAL A 329 -14.44 -26.18 7.89
C VAL A 329 -13.86 -27.59 7.72
N GLY A 330 -12.53 -27.73 7.80
CA GLY A 330 -11.85 -29.01 7.70
C GLY A 330 -12.16 -29.98 8.84
N ASP A 331 -12.26 -29.49 10.06
CA ASP A 331 -12.66 -30.31 11.21
C ASP A 331 -14.11 -30.80 11.06
N ILE A 332 -15.03 -29.92 10.64
CA ILE A 332 -16.43 -30.28 10.37
C ILE A 332 -16.52 -31.34 9.26
N LEU A 333 -15.85 -31.14 8.12
CA LEU A 333 -15.85 -32.10 7.00
C LEU A 333 -15.32 -33.47 7.41
N ARG A 334 -14.27 -33.52 8.25
CA ARG A 334 -13.70 -34.76 8.77
C ARG A 334 -14.71 -35.53 9.62
N GLU A 335 -15.45 -34.85 10.50
CA GLU A 335 -16.52 -35.47 11.29
C GLU A 335 -17.63 -36.04 10.39
N MET A 336 -18.03 -35.30 9.35
CA MET A 336 -19.07 -35.75 8.41
C MET A 336 -18.64 -36.98 7.61
N LEU A 337 -17.39 -37.03 7.13
CA LEU A 337 -16.83 -38.19 6.42
C LEU A 337 -16.75 -39.45 7.30
N GLN A 338 -16.41 -39.29 8.58
CA GLN A 338 -16.39 -40.39 9.56
C GLN A 338 -17.81 -40.88 9.89
N ALA A 339 -18.78 -39.97 10.04
CA ALA A 339 -20.19 -40.30 10.25
C ALA A 339 -20.82 -41.02 9.05
N GLY A 340 -20.46 -40.63 7.82
CA GLY A 340 -20.89 -41.30 6.59
C GLY A 340 -20.33 -42.71 6.45
N SER A 341 -19.04 -42.90 6.77
CA SER A 341 -18.35 -44.20 6.68
C SER A 341 -18.88 -45.21 7.70
N THR A 342 -19.18 -44.77 8.92
CA THR A 342 -19.76 -45.64 9.98
C THR A 342 -21.20 -46.06 9.70
N ALA A 343 -21.96 -45.29 8.92
CA ALA A 343 -23.33 -45.63 8.51
C ALA A 343 -23.38 -46.73 7.42
N ILE A 344 -22.34 -46.84 6.58
CA ILE A 344 -22.27 -47.83 5.49
C ILE A 344 -21.84 -49.22 6.01
N VAL A 345 -21.09 -49.29 7.13
CA VAL A 345 -20.61 -50.55 7.70
C VAL A 345 -21.68 -51.31 8.52
N GLN A 346 -22.80 -50.69 8.89
CA GLN A 346 -23.85 -51.32 9.72
C GLN A 346 -24.95 -52.07 8.95
N ASN A 347 -24.70 -52.60 7.75
CA ASN A 347 -25.68 -53.50 7.12
C ASN A 347 -25.06 -54.66 6.34
N PRO A 348 -24.96 -55.83 6.98
CA PRO A 348 -25.39 -57.06 6.32
C PRO A 348 -26.26 -57.96 7.23
N GLY A 349 -27.40 -58.39 6.70
CA GLY A 349 -28.02 -59.68 7.07
C GLY A 349 -29.11 -59.65 8.15
N HIS A 350 -30.33 -60.00 7.72
CA HIS A 350 -31.57 -60.06 8.50
C HIS A 350 -31.58 -61.06 9.68
N SER A 351 -32.29 -60.72 10.75
CA SER A 351 -33.46 -61.49 11.23
C SER A 351 -34.29 -60.70 12.27
N VAL A 352 -35.61 -60.81 12.16
CA VAL A 352 -36.65 -60.25 13.05
C VAL A 352 -37.13 -61.42 13.95
N PRO A 353 -37.36 -61.24 15.27
CA PRO A 353 -38.70 -60.87 15.77
C PRO A 353 -38.80 -59.88 16.96
N VAL A 354 -39.85 -59.04 16.86
CA VAL A 354 -40.81 -58.63 17.92
C VAL A 354 -40.38 -57.61 19.00
N ARG A 355 -40.84 -56.36 18.76
CA ARG A 355 -41.59 -55.44 19.66
C ARG A 355 -40.91 -55.01 20.98
N SER A 356 -40.31 -53.80 20.98
CA SER A 356 -40.70 -52.72 21.90
C SER A 356 -40.16 -51.35 21.45
N ARG A 357 -40.79 -50.30 21.96
CA ARG A 357 -40.75 -48.88 21.59
C ARG A 357 -39.36 -48.22 21.62
N GLY A 358 -39.15 -47.27 20.70
CA GLY A 358 -38.18 -46.17 20.85
C GLY A 358 -37.58 -45.71 19.53
N PHE A 359 -38.13 -44.65 18.93
CA PHE A 359 -37.64 -44.03 17.69
C PHE A 359 -36.20 -43.47 17.84
N PRO A 360 -35.19 -43.95 17.07
CA PRO A 360 -33.84 -43.37 17.07
C PRO A 360 -33.56 -42.42 15.89
N HIS A 361 -34.49 -42.30 14.93
CA HIS A 361 -34.29 -41.48 13.72
C HIS A 361 -34.34 -39.96 13.94
N VAL A 362 -34.80 -39.50 15.11
CA VAL A 362 -34.91 -38.06 15.43
C VAL A 362 -33.55 -37.46 15.83
N ARG A 363 -32.62 -38.25 16.38
CA ARG A 363 -31.31 -37.75 16.84
C ARG A 363 -30.33 -37.46 15.70
N LYS A 364 -30.39 -38.21 14.60
CA LYS A 364 -29.51 -38.02 13.43
C LYS A 364 -29.94 -36.82 12.56
N ALA A 365 -31.24 -36.56 12.46
CA ALA A 365 -31.77 -35.36 11.82
C ALA A 365 -31.49 -34.09 12.66
N ALA A 366 -31.52 -34.20 13.99
CA ALA A 366 -31.22 -33.09 14.89
C ALA A 366 -29.75 -32.63 14.85
N LEU A 367 -28.79 -33.54 14.66
CA LEU A 367 -27.37 -33.20 14.54
C LEU A 367 -27.03 -32.51 13.22
N ALA A 368 -27.61 -32.97 12.11
CA ALA A 368 -27.44 -32.32 10.80
C ALA A 368 -28.11 -30.92 10.76
N ALA A 369 -29.28 -30.78 11.40
CA ALA A 369 -29.94 -29.48 11.55
C ALA A 369 -29.17 -28.53 12.49
N ALA A 370 -28.52 -29.05 13.54
CA ALA A 370 -27.70 -28.24 14.45
C ALA A 370 -26.44 -27.70 13.76
N ALA A 371 -25.76 -28.50 12.94
CA ALA A 371 -24.61 -28.05 12.16
C ALA A 371 -24.99 -27.00 11.09
N LEU A 372 -26.14 -27.17 10.43
CA LEU A 372 -26.73 -26.17 9.52
C LEU A 372 -27.07 -24.86 10.22
N LEU A 373 -27.55 -24.91 11.47
CA LEU A 373 -27.86 -23.72 12.26
C LEU A 373 -26.60 -23.02 12.80
N VAL A 374 -25.50 -23.76 13.04
CA VAL A 374 -24.21 -23.16 13.40
C VAL A 374 -23.59 -22.46 12.19
N MET A 375 -23.59 -23.10 11.01
CA MET A 375 -23.10 -22.49 9.78
C MET A 375 -23.93 -21.26 9.36
N LEU A 376 -25.26 -21.34 9.43
CA LEU A 376 -26.16 -20.20 9.15
C LEU A 376 -26.06 -19.11 10.23
N GLY A 377 -25.81 -19.49 11.50
CA GLY A 377 -25.63 -18.57 12.62
C GLY A 377 -24.32 -17.78 12.53
N LEU A 378 -23.23 -18.41 12.07
CA LEU A 378 -21.97 -17.75 11.78
C LEU A 378 -22.10 -16.79 10.59
N LEU A 379 -22.88 -17.16 9.58
CA LEU A 379 -23.18 -16.32 8.42
C LEU A 379 -24.00 -15.08 8.83
N VAL A 380 -25.05 -15.24 9.64
CA VAL A 380 -25.87 -14.12 10.14
C VAL A 380 -25.08 -13.21 11.09
N ALA A 381 -24.24 -13.77 11.96
CA ALA A 381 -23.42 -12.97 12.87
C ALA A 381 -22.42 -12.07 12.11
N TYR A 382 -21.91 -12.55 10.98
CA TYR A 382 -21.01 -11.80 10.09
C TYR A 382 -21.73 -10.61 9.43
N TRP A 383 -22.93 -10.80 8.87
CA TRP A 383 -23.72 -9.71 8.27
C TRP A 383 -24.20 -8.64 9.27
N THR A 384 -24.35 -8.99 10.55
CA THR A 384 -24.78 -8.03 11.59
C THR A 384 -23.66 -7.14 12.12
N PHE A 385 -22.39 -7.45 11.85
CA PHE A 385 -21.26 -6.69 12.38
C PHE A 385 -20.79 -5.55 11.46
N ASP A 386 -21.16 -5.57 10.17
CA ASP A 386 -20.80 -4.54 9.18
C ASP A 386 -21.94 -3.56 8.83
N GLY A 387 -23.04 -3.58 9.59
CA GLY A 387 -24.28 -2.87 9.26
C GLY A 387 -24.74 -1.82 10.27
N GLU A 388 -23.88 -0.95 10.81
CA GLU A 388 -24.37 0.21 11.58
C GLU A 388 -24.87 1.34 10.65
N ALA A 389 -26.12 1.17 10.21
CA ALA A 389 -26.93 2.26 9.68
C ALA A 389 -27.29 3.24 10.82
N ALA A 390 -26.81 4.47 10.69
CA ALA A 390 -27.07 5.57 11.61
C ALA A 390 -28.57 5.89 11.75
N PHE A 391 -29.12 5.76 12.96
CA PHE A 391 -30.43 6.30 13.32
C PHE A 391 -30.31 7.80 13.65
N SER A 392 -30.90 8.61 12.79
CA SER A 392 -31.05 10.06 12.96
C SER A 392 -32.25 10.37 13.87
N VAL A 393 -32.01 11.07 14.98
CA VAL A 393 -33.08 11.64 15.83
C VAL A 393 -33.02 13.16 15.71
N ALA A 394 -34.02 13.72 15.02
CA ALA A 394 -34.24 15.15 14.91
C ALA A 394 -34.78 15.73 16.23
N SER A 395 -34.26 16.90 16.62
CA SER A 395 -34.85 17.72 17.68
C SER A 395 -34.95 19.18 17.21
N ALA A 396 -36.12 19.78 17.41
CA ALA A 396 -36.53 21.10 16.93
C ALA A 396 -36.24 22.23 17.98
N PRO A 397 -36.31 23.53 17.61
CA PRO A 397 -35.31 24.53 18.02
C PRO A 397 -35.77 25.57 19.06
N SER A 398 -34.81 26.26 19.69
CA SER A 398 -34.92 27.63 20.25
C SER A 398 -33.50 28.23 20.51
N PRO A 399 -33.31 29.55 20.73
CA PRO A 399 -33.07 30.53 19.67
C PRO A 399 -31.71 31.26 19.75
N SER A 400 -31.11 31.47 18.56
CA SER A 400 -30.27 32.62 18.16
C SER A 400 -29.08 33.05 19.06
N GLU A 401 -27.99 32.29 18.98
CA GLU A 401 -26.65 32.89 18.96
C GLU A 401 -26.13 32.91 17.52
N ALA A 402 -25.40 33.95 17.15
CA ALA A 402 -24.85 34.17 15.81
C ALA A 402 -24.22 32.88 15.27
N LYS A 403 -24.83 32.35 14.20
CA LYS A 403 -24.59 31.00 13.67
C LYS A 403 -23.09 30.83 13.37
N ALA A 404 -22.36 30.21 14.29
CA ALA A 404 -21.02 29.73 14.03
C ALA A 404 -21.14 28.72 12.89
N GLU A 405 -20.59 29.04 11.72
CA GLU A 405 -20.54 28.08 10.64
C GLU A 405 -19.74 26.86 11.12
N PRO A 406 -20.29 25.64 11.00
CA PRO A 406 -19.67 24.44 11.57
C PRO A 406 -18.35 24.11 10.88
N GLU A 407 -17.39 23.60 11.66
CA GLU A 407 -16.24 22.87 11.12
C GLU A 407 -16.76 21.51 10.62
N LEU A 408 -16.53 21.20 9.34
CA LEU A 408 -16.82 19.88 8.79
C LEU A 408 -15.50 19.12 8.65
N LEU A 409 -15.48 17.88 9.12
CA LEU A 409 -14.33 17.01 9.01
C LEU A 409 -14.12 16.64 7.52
N PRO A 410 -12.97 16.95 6.91
CA PRO A 410 -12.69 16.55 5.54
C PRO A 410 -12.57 15.03 5.43
N PRO A 411 -12.96 14.43 4.29
CA PRO A 411 -12.67 13.03 4.01
C PRO A 411 -11.15 12.80 3.96
N VAL A 412 -10.73 11.56 4.19
CA VAL A 412 -9.33 11.14 4.02
C VAL A 412 -9.01 11.00 2.53
N GLY A 413 -7.81 11.43 2.09
CA GLY A 413 -7.36 11.31 0.71
C GLY A 413 -6.49 12.49 0.25
N LYS A 414 -6.07 12.44 -1.02
CA LYS A 414 -5.23 13.47 -1.68
C LYS A 414 -5.91 14.03 -2.93
N GLY A 415 -5.51 15.22 -3.38
CA GLY A 415 -5.91 15.81 -4.66
C GLY A 415 -7.35 16.32 -4.76
N GLN A 416 -8.07 16.41 -3.63
CA GLN A 416 -9.45 16.88 -3.60
C GLN A 416 -9.54 18.40 -3.58
N ARG A 417 -10.63 18.96 -4.12
CA ARG A 417 -10.90 20.40 -4.05
C ARG A 417 -11.79 20.71 -2.85
N PHE A 418 -11.23 21.40 -1.86
CA PHE A 418 -11.91 21.71 -0.61
C PHE A 418 -12.79 22.93 -0.73
N ALA A 419 -14.00 22.80 -0.17
CA ALA A 419 -14.88 23.92 0.15
C ALA A 419 -14.38 24.63 1.43
N ARG A 420 -14.85 25.85 1.66
CA ARG A 420 -14.39 26.73 2.75
C ARG A 420 -14.43 26.07 4.13
N GLU A 421 -15.44 25.25 4.40
CA GLU A 421 -15.61 24.49 5.63
C GLU A 421 -14.46 23.49 5.91
N TYR A 422 -13.94 22.83 4.88
CA TYR A 422 -12.81 21.90 4.98
C TYR A 422 -11.49 22.64 5.11
N VAL A 423 -11.33 23.76 4.38
CA VAL A 423 -10.20 24.68 4.55
C VAL A 423 -10.17 25.22 5.98
N ARG A 424 -11.34 25.56 6.54
CA ARG A 424 -11.50 26.00 7.93
C ARG A 424 -11.03 24.92 8.91
N TYR A 425 -11.51 23.69 8.77
CA TYR A 425 -11.06 22.58 9.62
C TYR A 425 -9.54 22.43 9.56
N CYS A 426 -8.96 22.36 8.35
CA CYS A 426 -7.52 22.16 8.21
C CYS A 426 -6.71 23.28 8.85
N ARG A 427 -7.11 24.55 8.71
CA ARG A 427 -6.38 25.67 9.32
C ARG A 427 -6.57 25.74 10.84
N PHE A 428 -7.75 25.40 11.35
CA PHE A 428 -8.00 25.41 12.79
C PHE A 428 -7.26 24.25 13.46
N GLN A 429 -7.26 23.08 12.83
CA GLN A 429 -6.55 21.91 13.34
C GLN A 429 -5.03 22.07 13.26
N GLU A 430 -4.49 22.71 12.21
CA GLU A 430 -3.08 23.09 12.12
C GLU A 430 -2.65 23.94 13.33
N GLU A 431 -3.45 24.94 13.67
CA GLU A 431 -3.18 25.83 14.80
C GLU A 431 -3.28 25.12 16.16
N ARG A 432 -4.31 24.27 16.34
CA ARG A 432 -4.43 23.40 17.53
C ARG A 432 -3.20 22.51 17.67
N LEU A 433 -2.78 21.84 16.60
CA LEU A 433 -1.61 20.96 16.59
C LEU A 433 -0.31 21.72 16.86
N ARG A 434 -0.18 22.95 16.35
CA ARG A 434 0.97 23.83 16.64
C ARG A 434 1.12 24.05 18.15
N VAL A 435 0.02 24.34 18.84
CA VAL A 435 -0.01 24.56 20.30
C VAL A 435 0.23 23.25 21.06
N VAL A 436 -0.44 22.15 20.67
CA VAL A 436 -0.23 20.83 21.28
C VAL A 436 1.23 20.41 21.20
N LYS A 437 1.87 20.58 20.04
CA LYS A 437 3.29 20.22 19.80
C LYS A 437 4.23 20.88 20.80
N GLN A 438 3.99 22.15 21.16
CA GLN A 438 4.82 22.89 22.12
C GLN A 438 4.74 22.33 23.54
N GLN A 439 3.67 21.59 23.85
CA GLN A 439 3.41 21.05 25.17
C GLN A 439 3.70 19.56 25.30
N VAL A 440 4.04 18.85 24.22
CA VAL A 440 4.40 17.41 24.21
C VAL A 440 5.64 17.16 25.08
N ARG A 441 5.55 16.23 26.02
CA ARG A 441 6.62 15.85 26.95
C ARG A 441 6.68 14.34 27.14
N GLY A 442 7.77 13.72 26.68
CA GLY A 442 8.00 12.29 26.85
C GLY A 442 7.28 11.43 25.81
N PRO A 443 7.48 10.11 25.86
CA PRO A 443 7.14 9.21 24.78
C PRO A 443 5.62 9.00 24.60
N GLU A 444 4.83 9.06 25.67
CA GLU A 444 3.37 8.92 25.61
C GLU A 444 2.72 10.06 24.83
N ASP A 445 3.13 11.30 25.12
CA ASP A 445 2.65 12.49 24.42
C ASP A 445 3.06 12.50 22.95
N ILE A 446 4.28 12.04 22.65
CA ILE A 446 4.77 11.93 21.27
C ILE A 446 3.89 10.96 20.49
N ARG A 447 3.52 9.82 21.06
CA ARG A 447 2.62 8.85 20.40
C ARG A 447 1.24 9.47 20.13
N ALA A 448 0.64 10.13 21.11
CA ALA A 448 -0.67 10.75 20.95
C ALA A 448 -0.65 11.92 19.96
N TYR A 449 0.38 12.77 20.02
CA TYR A 449 0.58 13.84 19.05
C TYR A 449 0.75 13.30 17.64
N ASN A 450 1.58 12.25 17.45
CA ASN A 450 1.81 11.66 16.14
C ASN A 450 0.53 11.04 15.57
N ALA A 451 -0.35 10.45 16.39
CA ALA A 451 -1.65 9.97 15.93
C ALA A 451 -2.53 11.11 15.40
N LEU A 452 -2.60 12.23 16.11
CA LEU A 452 -3.34 13.42 15.66
C LEU A 452 -2.71 14.06 14.42
N ALA A 453 -1.38 14.11 14.34
CA ALA A 453 -0.66 14.63 13.19
C ALA A 453 -0.85 13.73 11.96
N ASN A 454 -0.90 12.41 12.13
CA ASN A 454 -1.16 11.46 11.06
C ASN A 454 -2.59 11.61 10.52
N ASP A 455 -3.60 11.70 11.39
CA ASP A 455 -4.99 11.95 10.96
C ASP A 455 -5.10 13.30 10.22
N TYR A 456 -4.47 14.35 10.75
CA TYR A 456 -4.39 15.64 10.08
C TYR A 456 -3.73 15.52 8.69
N ASN A 457 -2.57 14.88 8.59
CA ASN A 457 -1.86 14.72 7.31
C ASN A 457 -2.69 13.91 6.30
N SER A 458 -3.44 12.89 6.76
CA SER A 458 -4.28 12.08 5.88
C SER A 458 -5.45 12.85 5.25
N ARG A 459 -5.81 14.01 5.81
CA ARG A 459 -6.94 14.85 5.38
C ARG A 459 -6.50 16.19 4.78
N CYS A 460 -5.40 16.75 5.26
CA CYS A 460 -5.02 18.14 5.04
C CYS A 460 -3.60 18.32 4.46
N SER A 461 -2.94 17.26 4.02
CA SER A 461 -1.58 17.38 3.43
C SER A 461 -1.58 17.80 1.97
N ASP A 462 -2.58 17.40 1.18
CA ASP A 462 -2.62 17.63 -0.27
C ASP A 462 -4.05 17.86 -0.78
N PHE A 463 -4.41 19.14 -0.92
CA PHE A 463 -5.74 19.56 -1.39
C PHE A 463 -5.68 20.91 -2.13
N PHE A 464 -6.61 21.09 -3.07
CA PHE A 464 -6.80 22.34 -3.79
C PHE A 464 -7.88 23.20 -3.10
N TYR A 465 -7.72 24.52 -3.09
CA TYR A 465 -8.72 25.44 -2.53
C TYR A 465 -8.74 26.76 -3.33
N GLN A 466 -9.77 27.57 -3.14
CA GLN A 466 -9.82 28.92 -3.71
C GLN A 466 -9.07 29.90 -2.80
N ASP A 467 -8.31 30.82 -3.39
CA ASP A 467 -7.55 31.83 -2.63
C ASP A 467 -8.45 32.71 -1.74
N GLU A 468 -9.68 32.97 -2.20
CA GLU A 468 -10.68 33.73 -1.45
C GLU A 468 -11.09 33.02 -0.16
N ASP A 469 -11.32 31.71 -0.22
CA ASP A 469 -11.66 30.88 0.93
C ASP A 469 -10.50 30.80 1.92
N LEU A 470 -9.27 30.62 1.43
CA LEU A 470 -8.09 30.62 2.29
C LEU A 470 -7.92 31.95 3.01
N ARG A 471 -8.06 33.07 2.29
CA ARG A 471 -7.91 34.41 2.88
C ARG A 471 -8.94 34.65 3.98
N ALA A 472 -10.20 34.33 3.72
CA ALA A 472 -11.28 34.47 4.71
C ALA A 472 -11.02 33.59 5.94
N VAL A 473 -10.60 32.33 5.75
CA VAL A 473 -10.28 31.43 6.87
C VAL A 473 -9.06 31.90 7.66
N LYS A 474 -8.03 32.47 7.03
CA LYS A 474 -6.88 33.05 7.75
C LYS A 474 -7.28 34.19 8.68
N GLU A 475 -8.21 35.05 8.25
CA GLU A 475 -8.77 36.11 9.09
C GLU A 475 -9.56 35.50 10.28
N GLU A 476 -10.28 34.42 10.05
CA GLU A 476 -10.98 33.68 11.12
C GLU A 476 -10.01 33.05 12.15
N VAL A 477 -8.89 32.47 11.71
CA VAL A 477 -7.86 31.92 12.61
C VAL A 477 -7.34 33.00 13.54
N ILE A 478 -6.99 34.18 13.00
CA ILE A 478 -6.51 35.32 13.79
C ILE A 478 -7.58 35.76 14.80
N ALA A 479 -8.85 35.86 14.37
CA ALA A 479 -9.95 36.26 15.23
C ALA A 479 -10.24 35.23 16.35
N LYS A 480 -10.02 33.93 16.08
CA LYS A 480 -10.31 32.81 16.98
C LYS A 480 -9.10 32.24 17.70
N GLN A 481 -7.93 32.89 17.61
CA GLN A 481 -6.66 32.40 18.17
C GLN A 481 -6.80 31.86 19.61
N LYS A 482 -7.40 32.66 20.51
CA LYS A 482 -7.59 32.27 21.93
C LYS A 482 -8.51 31.06 22.11
N VAL A 483 -9.50 30.90 21.23
CA VAL A 483 -10.41 29.75 21.26
C VAL A 483 -9.68 28.49 20.82
N LEU A 484 -8.86 28.58 19.77
CA LEU A 484 -8.07 27.47 19.25
C LEU A 484 -6.98 27.03 20.25
N GLU A 485 -6.38 27.97 20.98
CA GLU A 485 -5.46 27.68 22.08
C GLU A 485 -6.17 26.93 23.22
N ALA A 486 -7.36 27.38 23.63
CA ALA A 486 -8.16 26.69 24.65
C ALA A 486 -8.63 25.29 24.19
N ASP A 487 -8.94 25.11 22.90
CA ASP A 487 -9.23 23.79 22.33
C ASP A 487 -8.00 22.87 22.34
N ALA A 488 -6.81 23.40 22.05
CA ALA A 488 -5.56 22.65 22.14
C ALA A 488 -5.26 22.19 23.59
N GLU A 489 -5.52 23.04 24.58
CA GLU A 489 -5.44 22.67 25.99
C GLU A 489 -6.47 21.59 26.36
N ARG A 490 -7.68 21.67 25.81
CA ARG A 490 -8.70 20.63 25.97
C ARG A 490 -8.23 19.29 25.42
N ILE A 491 -7.65 19.26 24.21
CA ILE A 491 -7.06 18.05 23.62
C ILE A 491 -6.03 17.44 24.58
N LEU A 492 -5.08 18.25 25.08
CA LEU A 492 -4.06 17.78 26.02
C LEU A 492 -4.66 17.23 27.33
N SER A 493 -5.75 17.84 27.82
CA SER A 493 -6.44 17.37 29.04
C SER A 493 -7.17 16.03 28.87
N THR A 494 -7.49 15.64 27.63
CA THR A 494 -8.13 14.33 27.36
C THR A 494 -7.14 13.17 27.47
N TRP A 495 -5.83 13.44 27.52
CA TRP A 495 -4.81 12.40 27.56
C TRP A 495 -4.72 11.79 28.96
N PRO A 496 -5.00 10.47 29.12
CA PRO A 496 -5.18 9.84 30.44
C PRO A 496 -3.99 10.00 31.40
N TRP A 497 -2.76 9.99 30.87
CA TRP A 497 -1.52 10.10 31.64
C TRP A 497 -1.18 11.53 32.09
N ARG A 498 -1.83 12.54 31.53
CA ARG A 498 -1.68 13.94 31.96
C ARG A 498 -2.61 14.28 33.13
N SER A 499 -3.73 13.58 33.26
CA SER A 499 -4.68 13.73 34.37
C SER A 499 -4.17 13.21 35.72
N SER A 500 -3.11 12.37 35.72
CA SER A 500 -2.58 11.69 36.92
C SER A 500 -1.52 12.48 37.70
N VAL A 501 -1.06 13.64 37.23
CA VAL A 501 0.03 14.41 37.89
C VAL A 501 -0.46 15.17 39.15
N GLY A 502 -1.76 15.12 39.47
CA GLY A 502 -2.38 15.86 40.58
C GLY A 502 -2.73 15.09 41.86
N LYS A 503 -2.43 13.78 41.99
CA LYS A 503 -2.63 13.04 43.25
C LYS A 503 -1.29 12.58 43.84
N VAL A 504 -0.68 13.48 44.62
CA VAL A 504 0.33 13.10 45.61
C VAL A 504 -0.33 12.15 46.62
N PRO A 505 0.21 10.94 46.88
CA PRO A 505 -0.25 10.13 47.99
C PRO A 505 0.12 10.84 49.30
N ALA A 506 -0.89 11.12 50.13
CA ALA A 506 -0.67 11.63 51.46
C ALA A 506 0.27 10.69 52.22
N ALA A 507 1.36 11.26 52.76
CA ALA A 507 2.26 10.57 53.65
C ALA A 507 1.47 10.01 54.85
N SER A 508 1.57 8.70 55.10
CA SER A 508 1.10 8.08 56.33
C SER A 508 1.92 8.61 57.51
N PRO A 509 1.28 9.13 58.58
CA PRO A 509 2.00 9.48 59.79
C PRO A 509 2.25 8.22 60.63
N ARG A 510 3.54 7.94 60.83
CA ARG A 510 4.21 7.12 61.87
C ARG A 510 3.72 5.70 62.16
#